data_AF-A0A5J5S3S9-F1
#
_entry.id   AF-A0A5J5S3S9-F1
#
_cell.length_a   1.000
_cell.length_b   1.000
_cell.length_c   1.000
_cell.angle_alpha   90.00
_cell.angle_beta   90.00
_cell.angle_gamma   90.00
#
_symmetry.space_group_name_H-M   'P 1'
#
loop_
_entity.id
_entity.type
_entity.pdbx_description
1 polymer ?
#
loop_
_entity_poly.entity_id
_entity_poly.type
_entity_poly.pdbx_seq_one_letter_code
_entity_poly.pdbx_strand_id
1 'polypeptide(L)'
;ANEMEIEDLKSKLQVMKHLGQDDAAVQKKIEKMNNELQEKIDDLQDLGSTNKTLIYKERQSNDELHEARKVLIQGLPELLGNRTNIGLKRMGELDPKTFHDTCKSRFPPDEAEIQATTLCSSWQENLKNPNWHPIFRRN
;
A
#
# COMPACT_ATOMS: atom_id res chain seq x y z
N ALA A 1 -1.99 23.23 2.61
CA ALA A 1 -3.03 24.28 2.59
C ALA A 1 -3.09 24.99 3.94
N ASN A 2 -3.39 24.28 5.03
CA ASN A 2 -3.53 24.86 6.38
C ASN A 2 -2.26 25.53 6.94
N GLU A 3 -1.07 24.97 6.73
CA GLU A 3 0.20 25.59 7.16
C GLU A 3 0.45 26.94 6.47
N MET A 4 0.13 27.03 5.18
CA MET A 4 0.28 28.27 4.40
C MET A 4 -0.72 29.35 4.85
N GLU A 5 -1.93 28.93 5.24
CA GLU A 5 -2.97 29.83 5.78
C GLU A 5 -2.59 30.39 7.16
N ILE A 6 -1.97 29.57 8.02
CA ILE A 6 -1.42 30.01 9.32
C ILE A 6 -0.32 31.05 9.11
N GLU A 7 0.59 30.83 8.16
CA GLU A 7 1.68 31.76 7.89
C GLU A 7 1.17 33.10 7.31
N ASP A 8 0.13 33.07 6.47
CA ASP A 8 -0.55 34.27 5.96
C ASP A 8 -1.25 35.06 7.08
N LEU A 9 -1.98 34.36 7.97
CA LEU A 9 -2.64 34.99 9.12
C LEU A 9 -1.62 35.61 10.09
N LYS A 10 -0.52 34.92 10.36
CA LYS A 10 0.59 35.41 11.18
C LYS A 10 1.22 36.66 10.60
N SER A 11 1.46 36.68 9.28
CA SER A 11 1.99 37.83 8.55
C SER A 11 1.04 39.04 8.63
N LYS A 12 -0.27 38.81 8.41
CA LYS A 12 -1.31 39.85 8.51
C LYS A 12 -1.41 40.44 9.92
N LEU A 13 -1.36 39.60 10.96
CA LEU A 13 -1.35 40.04 12.36
C LEU A 13 -0.16 40.94 12.67
N GLN A 14 1.02 40.58 12.17
CA GLN A 14 2.24 41.36 12.38
C GLN A 14 2.12 42.77 11.77
N VAL A 15 1.55 42.87 10.57
CA VAL A 15 1.26 44.15 9.89
C VAL A 15 0.23 44.98 10.68
N MET A 16 -0.90 44.39 11.09
CA MET A 16 -1.96 45.11 11.81
C MET A 16 -1.50 45.65 13.17
N LYS A 17 -0.60 44.94 13.87
CA LYS A 17 -0.02 45.38 15.14
C LYS A 17 0.80 46.68 15.04
N HIS A 18 1.34 46.98 13.86
CA HIS A 18 2.13 48.18 13.61
C HIS A 18 1.26 49.40 13.20
N LEU A 19 0.04 49.16 12.70
CA LEU A 19 -0.79 50.19 12.06
C LEU A 19 -1.91 50.78 12.94
N GLY A 20 -2.25 50.18 14.08
CA GLY A 20 -3.44 50.57 14.84
C GLY A 20 -3.32 50.47 16.35
N GLN A 21 -2.17 50.87 16.92
CA GLN A 21 -1.93 50.79 18.37
C GLN A 21 -2.95 51.59 19.20
N ASP A 22 -3.50 52.68 18.66
CA ASP A 22 -4.44 53.57 19.36
C ASP A 22 -5.92 53.35 19.00
N ASP A 23 -6.24 52.43 18.08
CA ASP A 23 -7.63 52.15 17.65
C ASP A 23 -8.20 50.90 18.34
N ALA A 24 -9.18 51.11 19.22
CA ALA A 24 -9.84 50.05 19.97
C ALA A 24 -10.55 49.01 19.07
N ALA A 25 -11.08 49.40 17.92
CA ALA A 25 -11.70 48.47 16.97
C ALA A 25 -10.64 47.59 16.29
N VAL A 26 -9.46 48.14 16.00
CA VAL A 26 -8.33 47.38 15.47
C VAL A 26 -7.79 46.40 16.51
N GLN A 27 -7.65 46.81 17.77
CA GLN A 27 -7.22 45.91 18.84
C GLN A 27 -8.16 44.70 19.03
N LYS A 28 -9.48 44.94 19.04
CA LYS A 28 -10.47 43.86 19.15
C LYS A 28 -10.40 42.87 17.97
N LYS A 29 -10.08 43.36 16.77
CA LYS A 29 -9.90 42.52 15.58
C LYS A 29 -8.61 41.71 15.64
N ILE A 30 -7.53 42.28 16.17
CA ILE A 30 -6.27 41.57 16.44
C ILE A 30 -6.51 40.43 17.42
N GLU A 31 -7.20 40.68 18.54
CA GLU A 31 -7.49 39.65 19.55
C GLU A 31 -8.31 38.48 18.96
N LYS A 32 -9.36 38.79 18.20
CA LYS A 32 -10.16 37.75 17.52
C LYS A 32 -9.31 36.91 16.57
N MET A 33 -8.51 37.55 15.71
CA MET A 33 -7.67 36.84 14.74
C MET A 33 -6.57 36.02 15.43
N ASN A 34 -6.09 36.45 16.60
CA ASN A 34 -5.10 35.72 17.39
C ASN A 34 -5.70 34.44 18.00
N ASN A 35 -6.95 34.50 18.46
CA ASN A 35 -7.67 33.32 18.94
C ASN A 35 -7.92 32.32 17.80
N GLU A 36 -8.36 32.79 16.63
CA GLU A 36 -8.54 31.95 15.43
C GLU A 36 -7.22 31.31 14.97
N LEU A 37 -6.11 32.05 15.05
CA LEU A 37 -4.78 31.53 14.73
C LEU A 37 -4.37 30.42 15.71
N GLN A 38 -4.60 30.62 17.01
CA GLN A 38 -4.26 29.63 18.04
C GLN A 38 -5.09 28.35 17.86
N GLU A 39 -6.40 28.47 17.63
CA GLU A 39 -7.28 27.33 17.37
C GLU A 39 -6.81 26.52 16.16
N LYS A 40 -6.46 27.19 15.04
CA LYS A 40 -5.91 26.51 13.86
C LYS A 40 -4.57 25.82 14.12
N ILE A 41 -3.71 26.39 14.97
CA ILE A 41 -2.42 25.79 15.34
C ILE A 41 -2.66 24.51 16.17
N ASP A 42 -3.54 24.59 17.16
CA ASP A 42 -3.88 23.46 18.04
C ASP A 42 -4.51 22.32 17.22
N ASP A 43 -5.47 22.65 16.34
CA ASP A 43 -6.08 21.69 15.42
C ASP A 43 -5.06 21.00 14.50
N LEU A 44 -4.09 21.76 13.97
CA LEU A 44 -3.03 21.18 13.14
C LEU A 44 -2.10 20.27 13.94
N GLN A 45 -1.79 20.63 15.18
CA GLN A 45 -0.97 19.80 16.04
C GLN A 45 -1.68 18.48 16.39
N ASP A 46 -2.99 18.55 16.66
CA ASP A 46 -3.82 17.38 16.94
C ASP A 46 -4.00 16.50 15.70
N LEU A 47 -4.22 17.10 14.53
CA LEU A 47 -4.24 16.35 13.27
C LEU A 47 -2.87 15.69 12.99
N GLY A 48 -1.78 16.39 13.29
CA GLY A 48 -0.43 15.87 13.15
C GLY A 48 -0.15 14.69 14.09
N SER A 49 -0.62 14.75 15.33
CA SER A 49 -0.44 13.70 16.33
C SER A 49 -1.28 12.46 16.03
N THR A 50 -2.54 12.67 15.63
CA THR A 50 -3.45 11.59 15.21
C THR A 50 -2.94 10.90 13.95
N ASN A 51 -2.49 11.65 12.94
CA ASN A 51 -1.92 11.07 11.72
C ASN A 51 -0.67 10.21 12.00
N LYS A 52 0.25 10.69 12.85
CA LYS A 52 1.42 9.88 13.28
C LYS A 52 1.00 8.58 13.96
N THR A 53 -0.01 8.64 14.84
CA THR A 53 -0.54 7.47 15.54
C THR A 53 -1.18 6.47 14.57
N LEU A 54 -1.94 6.96 13.59
CA LEU A 54 -2.56 6.12 12.56
C LEU A 54 -1.50 5.42 11.69
N ILE A 55 -0.46 6.14 11.26
CA ILE A 55 0.66 5.55 10.51
C ILE A 55 1.35 4.44 11.31
N TYR A 56 1.57 4.66 12.62
CA TYR A 56 2.18 3.63 13.47
C TYR A 56 1.30 2.37 13.56
N LYS A 57 0.00 2.53 13.82
CA LYS A 57 -0.94 1.41 13.91
C LYS A 57 -1.12 0.67 12.59
N GLU A 58 -1.15 1.39 11.47
CA GLU A 58 -1.26 0.80 10.14
C GLU A 58 -0.06 -0.08 9.83
N ARG A 59 1.16 0.41 10.08
CA ARG A 59 2.39 -0.40 9.93
C ARG A 59 2.38 -1.63 10.82
N GLN A 60 2.05 -1.47 12.10
CA GLN A 60 2.00 -2.58 13.05
C GLN A 60 0.98 -3.64 12.60
N SER A 61 -0.24 -3.23 12.24
CA SER A 61 -1.28 -4.15 11.75
C SER A 61 -0.87 -4.83 10.46
N ASN A 62 -0.16 -4.14 9.57
CA ASN A 62 0.33 -4.70 8.32
C ASN A 62 1.42 -5.76 8.57
N ASP A 63 2.34 -5.50 9.50
CA ASP A 63 3.39 -6.45 9.89
C ASP A 63 2.77 -7.72 10.50
N GLU A 64 1.81 -7.57 11.42
CA GLU A 64 1.06 -8.69 12.01
C GLU A 64 0.33 -9.52 10.93
N LEU A 65 -0.30 -8.86 9.95
CA LEU A 65 -0.99 -9.52 8.84
C LEU A 65 -0.01 -10.25 7.91
N HIS A 66 1.15 -9.66 7.63
CA HIS A 66 2.19 -10.30 6.84
C HIS A 66 2.74 -11.56 7.51
N GLU A 67 3.03 -11.51 8.81
CA GLU A 67 3.50 -12.67 9.56
C GLU A 67 2.41 -13.76 9.66
N ALA A 68 1.15 -13.39 9.95
CA ALA A 68 0.05 -14.35 9.95
C ALA A 68 -0.11 -15.04 8.59
N ARG A 69 -0.03 -14.28 7.49
CA ARG A 69 -0.08 -14.83 6.13
C ARG A 69 1.08 -15.78 5.87
N LYS A 70 2.30 -15.44 6.27
CA LYS A 70 3.49 -16.27 6.08
C LYS A 70 3.36 -17.61 6.83
N VAL A 71 2.94 -17.57 8.08
CA VAL A 71 2.69 -18.76 8.90
C VAL A 71 1.60 -19.63 8.27
N LEU A 72 0.51 -19.04 7.78
CA LEU A 72 -0.55 -19.79 7.10
C LEU A 72 -0.06 -20.44 5.79
N ILE A 73 0.70 -19.74 4.97
CA ILE A 73 1.25 -20.31 3.73
C ILE A 73 2.15 -21.53 4.02
N GLN A 74 2.92 -21.49 5.11
CA GLN A 74 3.82 -22.57 5.50
C GLN A 74 3.09 -23.74 6.18
N GLY A 75 2.16 -23.46 7.10
CA GLY A 75 1.51 -24.49 7.91
C GLY A 75 0.27 -25.13 7.27
N LEU A 76 -0.42 -24.44 6.36
CA LEU A 76 -1.65 -24.95 5.76
C LEU A 76 -1.44 -26.24 4.92
N PRO A 77 -0.36 -26.39 4.13
CA PRO A 77 -0.07 -27.65 3.43
C PRO A 77 0.11 -28.85 4.39
N GLU A 78 0.74 -28.64 5.55
CA GLU A 78 0.94 -29.68 6.56
C GLU A 78 -0.39 -30.06 7.22
N LEU A 79 -1.22 -29.06 7.51
CA LEU A 79 -2.54 -29.25 8.13
C LEU A 79 -3.53 -29.98 7.19
N LEU A 80 -3.57 -29.58 5.93
CA LEU A 80 -4.51 -30.07 4.92
C LEU A 80 -3.93 -31.19 4.04
N GLY A 81 -2.90 -31.92 4.50
CA GLY A 81 -2.25 -33.00 3.76
C GLY A 81 -3.21 -34.10 3.26
N ASN A 82 -2.64 -35.21 2.77
CA ASN A 82 -3.28 -36.27 1.96
C ASN A 82 -4.55 -36.95 2.52
N ARG A 83 -5.05 -36.55 3.69
CA ARG A 83 -6.22 -37.11 4.38
C ARG A 83 -7.49 -36.28 4.26
N THR A 84 -7.45 -35.12 3.59
CA THR A 84 -8.64 -34.26 3.45
C THR A 84 -9.19 -34.26 2.01
N ASN A 85 -10.51 -34.19 1.87
CA ASN A 85 -11.18 -34.06 0.57
C ASN A 85 -11.09 -32.63 0.00
N ILE A 86 -10.29 -31.75 0.62
CA ILE A 86 -10.14 -30.34 0.26
C ILE A 86 -8.74 -30.15 -0.31
N GLY A 87 -8.65 -29.74 -1.58
CA GLY A 87 -7.38 -29.43 -2.23
C GLY A 87 -6.90 -28.02 -1.92
N LEU A 88 -5.58 -27.86 -1.77
CA LEU A 88 -4.94 -26.55 -1.66
C LEU A 88 -4.45 -26.08 -3.05
N LYS A 89 -4.81 -24.86 -3.46
CA LYS A 89 -4.34 -24.22 -4.69
C LYS A 89 -3.69 -22.89 -4.37
N ARG A 90 -2.40 -22.72 -4.70
CA ARG A 90 -1.71 -21.43 -4.53
C ARG A 90 -2.02 -20.49 -5.69
N MET A 91 -2.30 -19.23 -5.36
CA MET A 91 -2.54 -18.21 -6.38
C MET A 91 -1.26 -17.97 -7.18
N GLY A 92 -1.35 -18.03 -8.51
CA GLY A 92 -0.21 -17.87 -9.41
C GLY A 92 0.69 -19.10 -9.53
N GLU A 93 0.39 -20.22 -8.87
CA GLU A 93 1.07 -21.49 -9.13
C GLU A 93 0.53 -22.13 -10.40
N LEU A 94 1.44 -22.45 -11.31
CA LEU A 94 1.14 -23.18 -12.53
C LEU A 94 1.06 -24.67 -12.26
N ASP A 95 0.17 -25.36 -12.96
CA ASP A 95 0.11 -26.82 -12.96
C ASP A 95 1.15 -27.38 -13.95
N PRO A 96 2.25 -28.02 -13.49
CA PRO A 96 3.27 -28.55 -14.39
C PRO A 96 2.71 -29.60 -15.35
N LYS A 97 1.69 -30.35 -14.93
CA LYS A 97 1.10 -31.42 -15.74
C LYS A 97 0.54 -30.88 -17.06
N THR A 98 -0.06 -29.69 -17.04
CA THR A 98 -0.58 -29.04 -18.25
C THR A 98 0.54 -28.76 -19.27
N PHE A 99 1.73 -28.38 -18.81
CA PHE A 99 2.91 -28.19 -19.66
C PHE A 99 3.43 -29.52 -20.20
N HIS A 100 3.55 -30.56 -19.35
CA HIS A 100 3.95 -31.90 -19.79
C HIS A 100 3.03 -32.46 -20.86
N ASP A 101 1.71 -32.42 -20.64
CA ASP A 101 0.72 -32.98 -21.56
C ASP A 101 0.77 -32.24 -22.92
N THR A 102 0.91 -30.92 -22.89
CA THR A 102 1.06 -30.11 -24.11
C THR A 102 2.37 -30.42 -24.84
N CYS A 103 3.50 -30.46 -24.13
CA CYS A 103 4.81 -30.71 -24.73
C CYS A 103 4.93 -32.12 -25.31
N LYS A 104 4.35 -33.14 -24.68
CA LYS A 104 4.30 -34.51 -25.23
C LYS A 104 3.64 -34.58 -26.61
N SER A 105 2.66 -33.71 -26.89
CA SER A 105 2.01 -33.64 -28.21
C SER A 105 2.78 -32.84 -29.25
N ARG A 106 3.75 -32.00 -28.84
CA ARG A 106 4.45 -31.04 -29.71
C ARG A 106 5.91 -31.36 -29.99
N PHE A 107 6.57 -32.05 -29.07
CA PHE A 107 8.00 -32.32 -29.12
C PHE A 107 8.28 -33.83 -29.13
N PRO A 108 9.45 -34.24 -29.67
CA PRO A 108 9.93 -35.62 -29.55
C PRO A 108 9.96 -36.10 -28.08
N PRO A 109 9.75 -37.39 -27.80
CA PRO A 109 9.69 -37.91 -26.43
C PRO A 109 10.93 -37.62 -25.57
N ASP A 110 12.10 -37.59 -26.20
CA ASP A 110 13.39 -37.29 -25.59
C ASP A 110 13.57 -35.80 -25.22
N GLU A 111 12.85 -34.90 -25.88
CA GLU A 111 12.91 -33.45 -25.59
C GLU A 111 11.70 -32.94 -24.80
N ALA A 112 10.56 -33.63 -24.88
CA ALA A 112 9.27 -33.16 -24.37
C ALA A 112 9.31 -32.81 -22.87
N GLU A 113 10.02 -33.60 -22.07
CA GLU A 113 10.14 -33.39 -20.62
C GLU A 113 10.94 -32.13 -20.28
N ILE A 114 12.06 -31.93 -21.00
CA ILE A 114 12.94 -30.77 -20.82
C ILE A 114 12.20 -29.50 -21.24
N GLN A 115 11.47 -29.54 -22.36
CA GLN A 115 10.68 -28.41 -22.84
C GLN A 115 9.55 -28.05 -21.87
N ALA A 116 8.84 -29.04 -21.35
CA ALA A 116 7.77 -28.83 -20.36
C ALA A 116 8.29 -28.13 -19.11
N THR A 117 9.39 -28.65 -18.54
CA THR A 117 10.00 -28.10 -17.33
C THR A 117 10.53 -26.69 -17.56
N THR A 118 11.19 -26.45 -18.70
CA THR A 118 11.75 -25.15 -19.07
C THR A 118 10.64 -24.10 -19.25
N LEU A 119 9.57 -24.44 -19.98
CA LEU A 119 8.43 -23.55 -20.21
C LEU A 119 7.69 -23.25 -18.91
N CYS A 120 7.38 -24.27 -18.11
CA CYS A 120 6.68 -24.11 -16.84
C CYS A 120 7.48 -23.19 -15.90
N SER A 121 8.79 -23.41 -15.78
CA SER A 121 9.67 -22.59 -14.93
C SER A 121 9.76 -21.15 -15.43
N SER A 122 9.92 -20.95 -16.75
CA SER A 122 9.97 -19.62 -17.36
C SER A 122 8.69 -18.83 -17.09
N TRP A 123 7.52 -19.46 -17.27
CA TRP A 123 6.23 -18.82 -16.97
C TRP A 123 6.07 -18.55 -15.46
N GLN A 124 6.51 -19.46 -14.60
CA GLN A 124 6.44 -19.29 -13.15
C GLN A 124 7.28 -18.10 -12.67
N GLU A 125 8.47 -17.91 -13.24
CA GLU A 125 9.30 -16.73 -12.96
C GLU A 125 8.68 -15.45 -13.50
N ASN A 126 8.17 -15.48 -14.72
CA ASN A 126 7.55 -14.30 -15.31
C ASN A 126 6.29 -13.84 -14.55
N LEU A 127 5.52 -14.77 -13.95
CA LEU A 127 4.37 -14.44 -13.10
C LEU A 127 4.74 -13.65 -11.84
N LYS A 128 6.01 -13.66 -11.42
CA LYS A 128 6.49 -12.82 -10.31
C LYS A 128 6.61 -11.35 -10.71
N ASN A 129 6.66 -11.05 -12.00
CA ASN A 129 6.78 -9.69 -12.51
C ASN A 129 5.37 -9.10 -12.79
N PRO A 130 4.93 -8.05 -12.04
CA PRO A 130 3.62 -7.44 -12.24
C PRO A 130 3.41 -6.81 -13.63
N ASN A 131 4.51 -6.47 -14.32
CA ASN A 131 4.48 -5.89 -15.66
C ASN A 131 4.50 -6.95 -16.77
N TRP A 132 4.47 -8.24 -16.41
CA TRP A 132 4.40 -9.31 -17.38
C TRP A 132 2.95 -9.59 -17.76
N HIS A 133 2.65 -9.39 -19.04
CA HIS A 133 1.30 -9.52 -19.60
C HIS A 133 1.33 -10.55 -20.74
N PRO A 134 1.24 -11.86 -20.44
CA PRO A 134 1.43 -12.92 -21.42
C PRO A 134 0.33 -12.98 -22.49
N ILE A 135 -0.86 -12.45 -22.18
CA ILE A 135 -2.00 -12.42 -23.09
C ILE A 135 -2.21 -10.97 -23.53
N PHE A 136 -1.43 -10.54 -24.52
CA PHE A 136 -1.81 -9.39 -25.32
C PHE A 136 -2.69 -9.88 -26.47
N ARG A 137 -3.93 -9.40 -26.55
CA ARG A 137 -4.69 -9.46 -27.80
C ARG A 137 -3.92 -8.63 -28.83
N ARG A 138 -3.22 -9.27 -29.77
CA ARG A 138 -2.92 -8.62 -31.04
C ARG A 138 -4.23 -8.55 -31.82
N ASN A 139 -4.64 -7.32 -32.15
CA ASN A 139 -5.65 -7.06 -33.17
C ASN A 139 -5.25 -7.68 -34.51
#